data_AF-A0A7X5IF23-F1
#
_entry.id   AF-A0A7X5IF23-F1
#
_cell.length_a   1.000
_cell.length_b   1.000
_cell.length_c   1.000
_cell.angle_alpha   90.00
_cell.angle_beta   90.00
_cell.angle_gamma   90.00
#
_symmetry.space_group_name_H-M   'P 1'
#
loop_
_entity.id
_entity.type
_entity.pdbx_description
1 polymer ?
#
loop_
_entity_poly.entity_id
_entity_poly.type
_entity_poly.pdbx_seq_one_letter_code
_entity_poly.pdbx_strand_id
1 'polypeptide(L)'
;MIDILLAGVGGQGTVLAAKVLAQAAQSKGWQVRTAETIGMAQRGGNVTSHVRMGSGGEEVFSPLITPGTADMVIALEPGEAARALPFLAPGGVLVTATTAIQPV
;
A
#
# COMPACT_ATOMS: atom_id res chain seq x y z
N MET A 1 12.64 9.20 -2.85
CA MET A 1 11.20 8.89 -2.75
C MET A 1 11.07 7.42 -2.47
N ILE A 2 10.19 7.04 -1.54
CA ILE A 2 9.84 5.64 -1.28
C ILE A 2 8.32 5.54 -1.36
N ASP A 3 7.84 4.79 -2.35
CA ASP A 3 6.42 4.60 -2.66
C ASP A 3 6.03 3.14 -2.36
N ILE A 4 5.18 2.96 -1.35
CA ILE A 4 4.70 1.64 -0.91
C ILE A 4 3.19 1.55 -1.07
N LEU A 5 2.75 0.52 -1.78
CA LEU A 5 1.34 0.17 -1.91
C LEU A 5 1.02 -0.99 -0.98
N LEU A 6 0.02 -0.83 -0.11
CA LEU A 6 -0.53 -1.92 0.69
C LEU A 6 -1.86 -2.35 0.10
N ALA A 7 -2.06 -3.66 -0.02
CA ALA A 7 -3.27 -4.25 -0.56
C ALA A 7 -3.77 -5.39 0.34
N GLY A 8 -5.09 -5.59 0.39
CA GLY A 8 -5.67 -6.70 1.13
C GLY A 8 -7.19 -6.65 1.13
N VAL A 9 -7.80 -7.51 1.92
CA VAL A 9 -9.24 -7.60 2.09
C VAL A 9 -9.67 -6.89 3.37
N GLY A 10 -10.88 -6.33 3.38
CA GLY A 10 -11.48 -5.71 4.56
C GLY A 10 -11.38 -6.60 5.80
N GLY A 11 -10.84 -6.05 6.89
CA GLY A 11 -10.62 -6.75 8.17
C GLY A 11 -9.19 -7.25 8.43
N GLN A 12 -8.30 -7.24 7.42
CA GLN A 12 -6.92 -7.71 7.59
C GLN A 12 -5.95 -6.68 8.20
N GLY A 13 -6.41 -5.44 8.42
CA GLY A 13 -5.58 -4.39 9.00
C GLY A 13 -4.70 -3.62 8.01
N THR A 14 -4.97 -3.69 6.69
CA THR A 14 -4.22 -2.97 5.64
C THR A 14 -4.07 -1.47 5.95
N VAL A 15 -5.16 -0.79 6.31
CA VAL A 15 -5.15 0.64 6.67
C VAL A 15 -4.35 0.91 7.94
N LEU A 16 -4.39 -0.01 8.91
CA LEU A 16 -3.61 0.13 10.14
C LEU A 16 -2.11 0.00 9.84
N ALA A 17 -1.71 -0.99 9.04
CA ALA A 17 -0.32 -1.16 8.61
C ALA A 17 0.20 0.08 7.87
N ALA A 18 -0.61 0.64 6.96
CA ALA A 18 -0.27 1.88 6.26
C ALA A 18 -0.07 3.07 7.21
N LYS A 19 -0.95 3.22 8.22
CA LYS A 19 -0.83 4.27 9.24
C LYS A 19 0.42 4.10 10.09
N VAL A 20 0.72 2.88 10.55
CA VAL A 20 1.94 2.60 11.34
C VAL A 20 3.19 2.93 10.53
N LEU A 21 3.25 2.52 9.26
CA LEU A 21 4.35 2.86 8.36
C LEU A 21 4.50 4.37 8.18
N ALA A 22 3.40 5.07 7.90
CA ALA A 22 3.40 6.52 7.71
C ALA A 22 3.82 7.27 8.98
N GLN A 23 3.39 6.82 10.17
CA GLN A 23 3.81 7.40 11.45
C GLN A 23 5.30 7.16 11.71
N ALA A 24 5.81 5.96 11.41
CA ALA A 24 7.23 5.67 11.53
C ALA A 24 8.06 6.56 10.60
N ALA A 25 7.64 6.76 9.36
CA ALA A 25 8.30 7.68 8.43
C ALA A 25 8.24 9.15 8.90
N GLN A 26 7.09 9.61 9.40
CA GLN A 26 6.97 10.95 9.99
C GLN A 26 7.88 11.15 11.20
N SER A 27 8.05 10.13 12.06
CA SER A 27 8.96 10.20 13.21
C SER A 27 10.43 10.36 12.82
N LYS A 28 10.79 9.99 11.58
CA LYS A 28 12.12 10.25 10.99
C LYS A 28 12.25 11.66 10.37
N GLY A 29 11.21 12.49 10.46
CA GLY A 29 11.16 13.81 9.85
C GLY A 29 10.88 13.79 8.35
N TRP A 30 10.43 12.66 7.78
CA TRP A 30 10.13 12.57 6.36
C TRP A 30 8.77 13.20 6.04
N GLN A 31 8.66 13.80 4.84
CA GLN A 31 7.36 14.23 4.35
C GLN A 31 6.58 13.01 3.86
N VAL A 32 5.36 12.83 4.36
CA VAL A 32 4.53 11.65 4.07
C VAL A 32 3.14 12.07 3.61
N ARG A 33 2.63 11.40 2.56
CA ARG A 33 1.23 11.49 2.14
C ARG A 33 0.67 10.08 2.02
N THR A 34 -0.55 9.89 2.51
CA THR A 34 -1.28 8.63 2.35
C THR A 34 -2.63 8.86 1.70
N ALA A 35 -3.12 7.83 1.01
CA ALA A 35 -4.51 7.76 0.55
C ALA A 35 -4.97 6.31 0.58
N GLU A 36 -6.14 6.06 1.15
CA GLU A 36 -6.71 4.73 1.25
C GLU A 36 -8.01 4.65 0.43
N THR A 37 -8.16 3.56 -0.30
CA THR A 37 -9.40 3.16 -0.95
C THR A 37 -9.93 1.93 -0.24
N ILE A 38 -11.13 2.04 0.32
CA ILE A 38 -11.80 0.94 1.02
C ILE A 38 -13.02 0.57 0.17
N GLY A 39 -13.05 -0.67 -0.32
CA GLY A 39 -14.19 -1.21 -1.06
C GLY A 39 -15.46 -1.14 -0.21
N MET A 40 -16.60 -0.89 -0.86
CA MET A 40 -17.88 -0.68 -0.17
C MET A 40 -18.39 -1.95 0.55
N ALA A 41 -17.86 -3.13 0.23
CA ALA A 41 -18.17 -4.36 0.95
C ALA A 41 -17.44 -4.39 2.31
N GLN A 42 -18.20 -4.31 3.41
CA GLN A 42 -17.68 -4.34 4.79
C GLN A 42 -16.82 -5.59 5.10
N ARG A 43 -17.03 -6.71 4.39
CA ARG A 43 -16.21 -7.93 4.41
C ARG A 43 -16.05 -8.44 2.99
N GLY A 44 -14.85 -8.87 2.60
CA GLY A 44 -14.56 -9.33 1.23
C GLY A 44 -14.24 -8.22 0.22
N GLY A 45 -14.40 -6.94 0.60
CA GLY A 45 -14.02 -5.81 -0.25
C GLY A 45 -12.50 -5.62 -0.34
N ASN A 46 -12.03 -5.15 -1.51
CA ASN A 46 -10.63 -4.78 -1.70
C ASN A 46 -10.30 -3.54 -0.88
N VAL A 47 -9.11 -3.51 -0.30
CA VAL A 47 -8.57 -2.38 0.44
C VAL A 47 -7.19 -2.09 -0.10
N THR A 48 -6.97 -0.86 -0.53
CA THR A 48 -5.68 -0.40 -1.03
C THR A 48 -5.26 0.84 -0.26
N SER A 49 -3.99 0.93 0.12
CA SER A 49 -3.43 2.09 0.83
C SER A 49 -2.13 2.50 0.17
N HIS A 50 -2.09 3.72 -0.33
CA HIS A 50 -0.90 4.35 -0.88
C HIS A 50 -0.15 5.05 0.23
N VAL A 51 1.17 4.81 0.33
CA VAL A 51 2.05 5.51 1.27
C VAL A 51 3.26 6.02 0.49
N ARG A 52 3.35 7.34 0.35
CA ARG A 52 4.44 8.02 -0.36
C ARG A 52 5.27 8.83 0.61
N MET A 53 6.59 8.62 0.57
CA MET A 53 7.51 9.14 1.58
C MET A 53 8.73 9.80 0.92
N GLY A 54 8.93 11.10 1.21
CA GLY A 54 10.14 11.85 0.84
C GLY A 54 11.28 11.54 1.80
N SER A 55 12.01 10.44 1.55
CA SER A 55 13.06 9.93 2.43
C SER A 55 14.38 10.72 2.40
N GLY A 56 14.59 11.53 1.36
CA GLY A 56 15.78 12.34 1.12
C GLY A 56 15.50 13.84 1.13
N GLY A 57 14.36 14.27 1.70
CA GLY A 57 13.94 15.68 1.73
C GLY A 57 13.09 16.10 0.54
N GLU A 58 12.62 15.16 -0.29
CA GLU A 58 11.71 15.46 -1.40
C GLU A 58 10.32 15.88 -0.89
N GLU A 59 9.68 16.79 -1.62
CA GLU A 59 8.28 17.13 -1.38
C GLU A 59 7.34 16.12 -2.06
N VAL A 60 6.36 15.65 -1.31
CA VAL A 60 5.28 14.74 -1.70
C VAL A 60 3.99 15.54 -1.92
N PHE A 61 3.74 15.90 -3.17
CA PHE A 61 2.58 16.72 -3.57
C PHE A 61 1.27 15.92 -3.67
N SER A 62 1.34 14.65 -4.06
CA SER A 62 0.17 13.79 -4.27
C SER A 62 0.30 12.51 -3.45
N PRO A 63 -0.79 12.02 -2.82
CA PRO A 63 -0.77 10.77 -2.07
C PRO A 63 -0.86 9.53 -2.98
N LEU A 64 -1.28 9.67 -4.23
CA LEU A 64 -1.51 8.53 -5.13
C LEU A 64 -0.20 8.10 -5.80
N ILE A 65 0.04 6.79 -5.79
CA ILE A 65 1.16 6.16 -6.49
C ILE A 65 0.77 5.93 -7.93
N THR A 66 1.65 6.29 -8.85
CA THR A 66 1.44 6.07 -10.28
C THR A 66 1.65 4.58 -10.62
N PRO A 67 0.84 3.97 -11.51
CA PRO A 67 1.08 2.61 -11.96
C PRO A 67 2.50 2.42 -12.51
N GLY A 68 3.13 1.29 -12.20
CA GLY A 68 4.52 0.98 -12.57
C GLY A 68 5.60 1.76 -11.84
N THR A 69 5.29 2.46 -10.73
CA THR A 69 6.27 3.26 -9.98
C THR A 69 6.39 2.92 -8.49
N ALA A 70 5.65 1.94 -7.98
CA ALA A 70 5.79 1.54 -6.57
C ALA A 70 7.10 0.78 -6.36
N ASP A 71 7.90 1.20 -5.37
CA ASP A 71 9.10 0.49 -4.96
C ASP A 71 8.76 -0.86 -4.29
N MET A 72 7.61 -0.90 -3.61
CA MET A 72 7.14 -2.08 -2.92
C MET A 72 5.61 -2.22 -2.94
N VAL A 73 5.14 -3.45 -3.08
CA VAL A 73 3.77 -3.84 -2.81
C VAL A 73 3.77 -4.80 -1.62
N ILE A 74 2.95 -4.50 -0.60
CA ILE A 74 2.70 -5.39 0.54
C ILE A 74 1.25 -5.84 0.49
N ALA A 75 1.03 -7.10 0.13
CA ALA A 75 -0.31 -7.66 -0.05
C ALA A 75 -0.63 -8.69 1.06
N LEU A 76 -1.71 -8.47 1.78
CA LEU A 76 -2.18 -9.37 2.84
C LEU A 76 -3.03 -10.53 2.30
N GLU A 77 -3.28 -10.57 1.00
CA GLU A 77 -4.01 -11.62 0.30
C GLU A 77 -3.46 -11.78 -1.14
N PRO A 78 -3.20 -13.00 -1.64
CA PRO A 78 -2.62 -13.26 -2.97
C PRO A 78 -3.39 -12.67 -4.16
N GLY A 79 -4.72 -12.72 -4.16
CA GLY A 79 -5.56 -12.13 -5.21
C GLY A 79 -5.43 -10.60 -5.25
N GLU A 80 -5.39 -9.97 -4.09
CA GLU A 80 -5.11 -8.53 -3.97
C GLU A 80 -3.68 -8.18 -4.38
N ALA A 81 -2.72 -9.09 -4.17
CA ALA A 81 -1.36 -8.96 -4.70
C ALA A 81 -1.36 -8.93 -6.24
N ALA A 82 -2.08 -9.86 -6.88
CA ALA A 82 -2.20 -9.90 -8.33
C ALA A 82 -2.88 -8.64 -8.89
N ARG A 83 -3.90 -8.11 -8.20
CA ARG A 83 -4.57 -6.85 -8.56
C ARG A 83 -3.68 -5.62 -8.39
N ALA A 84 -2.82 -5.61 -7.38
CA ALA A 84 -1.89 -4.53 -7.08
C ALA A 84 -0.62 -4.56 -7.95
N LEU A 85 -0.30 -5.72 -8.57
CA LEU A 85 0.91 -5.92 -9.38
C LEU A 85 1.17 -4.84 -10.45
N PRO A 86 0.17 -4.29 -11.17
CA PRO A 86 0.39 -3.21 -12.14
C PRO A 86 0.96 -1.92 -11.56
N PHE A 87 0.93 -1.74 -10.23
CA PHE A 87 1.57 -0.60 -9.58
C PHE A 87 3.06 -0.80 -9.34
N LEU A 88 3.54 -2.04 -9.29
CA LEU A 88 4.93 -2.34 -8.96
C LEU A 88 5.87 -1.90 -10.08
N ALA A 89 6.93 -1.19 -9.72
CA ALA A 89 7.98 -0.79 -10.65
C ALA A 89 8.80 -2.01 -11.14
N PRO A 90 9.42 -1.94 -12.33
CA PRO A 90 10.43 -2.91 -12.72
C PRO A 90 11.55 -2.99 -11.67
N GLY A 91 11.80 -4.18 -11.12
CA GLY A 91 12.76 -4.38 -10.04
C GLY A 91 12.26 -4.05 -8.62
N GLY A 92 10.99 -3.64 -8.48
CA GLY A 92 10.35 -3.45 -7.18
C GLY A 92 10.12 -4.78 -6.43
N VAL A 93 9.83 -4.67 -5.14
CA VAL A 93 9.64 -5.83 -4.26
C VAL A 93 8.15 -6.09 -4.01
N LEU A 94 7.70 -7.32 -4.28
CA LEU A 94 6.39 -7.81 -3.84
C LEU A 94 6.54 -8.67 -2.58
N VAL A 95 5.87 -8.28 -1.51
CA VAL A 95 5.68 -9.11 -0.31
C VAL A 95 4.21 -9.51 -0.27
N THR A 96 3.90 -10.80 -0.26
CA THR A 96 2.52 -11.28 -0.22
C THR A 96 2.34 -12.39 0.80
N ALA A 97 1.22 -12.38 1.51
CA ALA A 97 0.80 -13.51 2.33
C ALA A 97 0.50 -14.72 1.44
N THR A 98 0.82 -15.93 1.91
CA THR A 98 0.51 -17.17 1.18
C THR A 98 -0.92 -17.67 1.43
N THR A 99 -1.61 -17.08 2.41
CA THR A 99 -2.98 -17.46 2.77
C THR A 99 -3.98 -16.73 1.88
N ALA A 100 -4.76 -17.50 1.12
CA ALA A 100 -5.85 -16.96 0.30
C ALA A 100 -7.13 -16.78 1.14
N ILE A 101 -7.88 -15.73 0.85
CA ILE A 101 -9.25 -15.55 1.35
C ILE A 101 -10.19 -15.74 0.17
N GLN A 102 -11.09 -16.72 0.30
CA GLN A 102 -12.09 -16.95 -0.73
C GLN A 102 -13.06 -15.75 -0.75
N PRO A 103 -13.28 -15.13 -1.93
CA PRO A 103 -14.31 -14.10 -2.07
C PRO A 103 -15.67 -14.69 -1.66
N VAL A 104 -16.43 -13.92 -0.88
CA VAL A 104 -17.82 -14.25 -0.50
C VAL A 104 -18.81 -13.61 -1.45
#